data_AF-A0A094PH11-F1
#
_entry.id   AF-A0A094PH11-F1
#
_cell.length_a   1.000
_cell.length_b   1.000
_cell.length_c   1.000
_cell.angle_alpha   90.00
_cell.angle_beta   90.00
_cell.angle_gamma   90.00
#
_symmetry.space_group_name_H-M   'P 1'
#
loop_
_entity.id
_entity.type
_entity.pdbx_description
1 polymer ?
#
loop_
_entity_poly.entity_id
_entity_poly.type
_entity_poly.pdbx_seq_one_letter_code
_entity_poly.pdbx_strand_id
1 'polypeptide(L)'
;MTASKIISDSPVRPTEADTELLASAQATALAVRDLYQAAIAAGAGGDHVSSLVAIAAHHDAYAQAISSLIGRAAPQARDSKLFAANKADFGADTTAVALAAHTLENDLVAAHTEVVGSLEGTEGAALVASMVIIEARHVVALATIAGKSPVSDTDLFLVTPEAATADAQTTTTIA
;
A
#
# COMPACT_ATOMS: atom_id res chain seq x y z
N MET A 1 0.19 45.79 -11.19
CA MET A 1 -0.29 44.40 -11.33
C MET A 1 -0.14 43.73 -9.98
N THR A 2 -1.23 43.60 -9.24
CA THR A 2 -1.26 42.85 -7.98
C THR A 2 -1.33 41.37 -8.31
N ALA A 3 -0.29 40.62 -7.96
CA ALA A 3 -0.32 39.16 -8.03
C ALA A 3 -1.42 38.68 -7.09
N SER A 4 -2.51 38.15 -7.67
CA SER A 4 -3.53 37.45 -6.90
C SER A 4 -2.87 36.23 -6.29
N LYS A 5 -2.74 36.22 -4.96
CA LYS A 5 -2.31 35.05 -4.21
C LYS A 5 -3.39 34.00 -4.46
N ILE A 6 -3.11 33.00 -5.30
CA ILE A 6 -3.98 31.82 -5.40
C ILE A 6 -3.85 31.12 -4.06
N ILE A 7 -4.79 31.40 -3.16
CA ILE A 7 -5.02 30.61 -1.97
C ILE A 7 -5.77 29.39 -2.50
N SER A 8 -5.18 28.20 -2.37
CA SER A 8 -5.93 26.97 -2.64
C SER A 8 -7.11 26.93 -1.67
N ASP A 9 -8.34 26.78 -2.18
CA ASP A 9 -9.54 26.62 -1.33
C ASP A 9 -9.57 25.25 -0.63
N SER A 10 -8.65 24.33 -0.98
CA SER A 10 -8.55 23.03 -0.32
C SER A 10 -8.20 23.17 1.17
N PRO A 11 -8.90 22.44 2.06
CA PRO A 11 -8.56 22.43 3.47
C PRO A 11 -7.17 21.83 3.70
N VAL A 12 -6.48 22.31 4.74
CA VAL A 12 -5.18 21.74 5.12
C VAL A 12 -5.40 20.41 5.84
N ARG A 13 -6.29 20.41 6.84
CA ARG A 13 -6.64 19.24 7.64
C ARG A 13 -7.61 18.34 6.89
N PRO A 14 -7.62 17.03 7.18
CA PRO A 14 -8.66 16.13 6.68
C PRO A 14 -10.06 16.62 7.02
N THR A 15 -10.98 16.50 6.06
CA THR A 15 -12.43 16.60 6.29
C THR A 15 -12.96 15.37 7.04
N GLU A 16 -14.26 15.35 7.36
CA GLU A 16 -14.90 14.15 7.91
C GLU A 16 -14.87 12.97 6.91
N ALA A 17 -15.12 13.24 5.62
CA ALA A 17 -15.03 12.21 4.57
C ALA A 17 -13.59 11.70 4.37
N ASP A 18 -12.60 12.60 4.39
CA ASP A 18 -11.18 12.21 4.35
C ASP A 18 -10.81 11.30 5.51
N THR A 19 -11.39 11.55 6.69
CA THR A 19 -11.12 10.77 7.90
C THR A 19 -11.56 9.32 7.74
N GLU A 20 -12.66 9.04 7.04
CA GLU A 20 -13.11 7.67 6.74
C GLU A 20 -12.14 6.96 5.78
N LEU A 21 -11.68 7.66 4.74
CA LEU A 21 -10.69 7.12 3.79
C LEU A 21 -9.36 6.83 4.48
N LEU A 22 -8.88 7.76 5.32
CA LEU A 22 -7.64 7.61 6.09
C LEU A 22 -7.76 6.50 7.15
N ALA A 23 -8.93 6.34 7.80
CA ALA A 23 -9.18 5.24 8.71
C ALA A 23 -9.07 3.87 8.01
N SER A 24 -9.63 3.77 6.79
CA SER A 24 -9.48 2.58 5.95
C SER A 24 -8.01 2.31 5.59
N ALA A 25 -7.28 3.32 5.12
CA ALA A 25 -5.85 3.20 4.80
C ALA A 25 -5.01 2.77 6.01
N GLN A 26 -5.33 3.24 7.21
CA GLN A 26 -4.68 2.83 8.46
C GLN A 26 -4.91 1.35 8.77
N ALA A 27 -6.15 0.87 8.63
CA ALA A 27 -6.48 -0.53 8.85
C ALA A 27 -5.80 -1.44 7.81
N THR A 28 -5.72 -1.00 6.56
CA THR A 28 -4.98 -1.68 5.48
C THR A 28 -3.49 -1.78 5.80
N ALA A 29 -2.83 -0.67 6.15
CA ALA A 29 -1.40 -0.68 6.51
C ALA A 29 -1.10 -1.64 7.67
N LEU A 30 -1.96 -1.69 8.70
CA LEU A 30 -1.83 -2.66 9.79
C LEU A 30 -2.02 -4.12 9.33
N ALA A 31 -2.93 -4.38 8.39
CA ALA A 31 -3.13 -5.71 7.84
C ALA A 31 -1.90 -6.20 7.06
N VAL A 32 -1.32 -5.33 6.24
CA VAL A 32 -0.14 -5.63 5.44
C VAL A 32 1.08 -5.86 6.33
N ARG A 33 1.31 -4.99 7.33
CA ARG A 33 2.32 -5.21 8.38
C ARG A 33 2.20 -6.60 8.98
N ASP A 34 0.98 -6.99 9.38
CA ASP A 34 0.74 -8.28 10.04
C ASP A 34 0.93 -9.47 9.08
N LEU A 35 0.67 -9.31 7.78
CA LEU A 35 0.95 -10.33 6.77
C LEU A 35 2.46 -10.59 6.65
N TYR A 36 3.28 -9.55 6.54
CA TYR A 36 4.73 -9.70 6.54
C TYR A 36 5.24 -10.32 7.84
N GLN A 37 4.74 -9.87 8.99
CA GLN A 37 5.11 -10.45 10.29
C GLN A 37 4.74 -11.93 10.38
N ALA A 38 3.58 -12.34 9.84
CA ALA A 38 3.16 -13.73 9.80
C ALA A 38 4.08 -14.58 8.91
N ALA A 39 4.46 -14.10 7.72
CA ALA A 39 5.39 -14.79 6.83
C ALA A 39 6.78 -14.94 7.49
N ILE A 40 7.30 -13.88 8.10
CA ILE A 40 8.58 -13.92 8.83
C ILE A 40 8.52 -14.93 9.98
N ALA A 41 7.43 -14.94 10.76
CA ALA A 41 7.23 -15.90 11.84
C ALA A 41 7.09 -17.35 11.33
N ALA A 42 6.58 -17.54 10.11
CA ALA A 42 6.51 -18.84 9.44
C ALA A 42 7.87 -19.31 8.88
N GLY A 43 8.87 -18.43 8.80
CA GLY A 43 10.23 -18.74 8.34
C GLY A 43 10.61 -18.13 7.00
N ALA A 44 9.76 -17.30 6.40
CA ALA A 44 10.13 -16.57 5.19
C ALA A 44 11.20 -15.50 5.47
N GLY A 45 11.99 -15.19 4.45
CA GLY A 45 12.99 -14.14 4.47
C GLY A 45 14.36 -14.65 4.05
N GLY A 46 14.84 -15.77 4.58
CA GLY A 46 16.21 -16.25 4.32
C GLY A 46 17.24 -15.11 4.45
N ASP A 47 18.10 -14.95 3.44
CA ASP A 47 19.08 -13.85 3.37
C ASP A 47 18.45 -12.45 3.23
N HIS A 48 17.15 -12.38 2.91
CA HIS A 48 16.36 -11.15 2.74
C HIS A 48 15.45 -10.81 3.93
N VAL A 49 15.55 -11.52 5.06
CA VAL A 49 14.66 -11.30 6.22
C VAL A 49 14.66 -9.83 6.69
N SER A 50 15.82 -9.17 6.68
CA SER A 50 15.93 -7.75 7.05
C SER A 50 15.13 -6.84 6.13
N SER A 51 15.02 -7.19 4.84
CA SER A 51 14.20 -6.44 3.88
C SER A 51 12.72 -6.59 4.19
N LEU A 52 12.25 -7.82 4.47
CA LEU A 52 10.84 -8.04 4.85
C LEU A 52 10.49 -7.35 6.17
N VAL A 53 11.39 -7.38 7.16
CA VAL A 53 11.22 -6.65 8.43
C VAL A 53 11.12 -5.14 8.18
N ALA A 54 11.97 -4.59 7.31
CA ALA A 54 11.94 -3.16 6.99
C ALA A 54 10.63 -2.75 6.29
N ILE A 55 10.12 -3.57 5.37
CA ILE A 55 8.84 -3.32 4.70
C ILE A 55 7.68 -3.36 5.71
N ALA A 56 7.63 -4.37 6.58
CA ALA A 56 6.64 -4.43 7.65
C ALA A 56 6.69 -3.18 8.56
N ALA A 57 7.89 -2.73 8.92
CA ALA A 57 8.09 -1.54 9.74
C ALA A 57 7.65 -0.24 9.03
N HIS A 58 7.80 -0.13 7.70
CA HIS A 58 7.26 1.00 6.95
C HIS A 58 5.73 1.06 7.01
N HIS A 59 5.05 -0.07 6.86
CA HIS A 59 3.59 -0.14 7.00
C HIS A 59 3.12 0.26 8.42
N ASP A 60 3.84 -0.19 9.46
CA ASP A 60 3.56 0.26 10.84
C ASP A 60 3.74 1.77 11.00
N ALA A 61 4.84 2.32 10.48
CA ALA A 61 5.13 3.75 10.55
C ALA A 61 4.04 4.59 9.86
N TYR A 62 3.53 4.14 8.71
CA TYR A 62 2.41 4.81 8.03
C TYR A 62 1.10 4.70 8.80
N ALA A 63 0.79 3.54 9.38
CA ALA A 63 -0.38 3.40 10.24
C ALA A 63 -0.31 4.38 11.44
N GLN A 64 0.87 4.58 12.03
CA GLN A 64 1.07 5.55 13.12
C GLN A 64 1.01 7.00 12.65
N ALA A 65 1.55 7.30 11.47
CA ALA A 65 1.46 8.65 10.88
C ALA A 65 0.00 9.04 10.61
N ILE A 66 -0.79 8.12 10.03
CA ILE A 66 -2.22 8.32 9.83
C ILE A 66 -2.92 8.50 11.18
N SER A 67 -2.62 7.64 12.16
CA SER A 67 -3.18 7.74 13.51
C SER A 67 -2.90 9.11 14.15
N SER A 68 -1.71 9.66 13.95
CA SER A 68 -1.33 10.98 14.43
C SER A 68 -2.13 12.10 13.73
N LEU A 69 -2.48 11.90 12.46
CA LEU A 69 -3.23 12.86 11.66
C LEU A 69 -4.72 12.90 12.03
N ILE A 70 -5.38 11.74 12.14
CA ILE A 70 -6.84 11.63 12.37
C ILE A 70 -7.24 11.35 13.83
N GLY A 71 -6.27 11.13 14.71
CA GLY A 71 -6.48 10.99 16.15
C GLY A 71 -7.40 9.81 16.50
N ARG A 72 -8.45 10.10 17.27
CA ARG A 72 -9.38 9.08 17.80
C ARG A 72 -10.22 8.38 16.73
N ALA A 73 -10.27 8.92 15.52
CA ALA A 73 -10.95 8.26 14.42
C ALA A 73 -10.15 7.09 13.82
N ALA A 74 -8.86 6.97 14.14
CA ALA A 74 -8.04 5.86 13.70
C ALA A 74 -8.52 4.54 14.35
N PRO A 75 -8.82 3.49 13.56
CA PRO A 75 -9.34 2.22 14.08
C PRO A 75 -8.42 1.52 15.08
N GLN A 76 -7.10 1.68 14.94
CA GLN A 76 -6.10 0.94 15.73
C GLN A 76 -6.23 -0.59 15.60
N ALA A 77 -6.82 -1.06 14.50
CA ALA A 77 -7.03 -2.46 14.21
C ALA A 77 -6.85 -2.69 12.72
N ARG A 78 -6.30 -3.85 12.37
CA ARG A 78 -6.11 -4.23 10.97
C ARG A 78 -7.43 -4.50 10.25
N ASP A 79 -7.43 -4.35 8.94
CA ASP A 79 -8.48 -4.91 8.10
C ASP A 79 -8.40 -6.45 8.13
N SER A 80 -9.37 -7.05 8.83
CA SER A 80 -9.45 -8.51 8.99
C SER A 80 -9.76 -9.26 7.68
N LYS A 81 -10.50 -8.63 6.75
CA LYS A 81 -10.89 -9.24 5.48
C LYS A 81 -9.69 -9.28 4.54
N LEU A 82 -8.97 -8.15 4.41
CA LEU A 82 -7.74 -8.09 3.63
C LEU A 82 -6.70 -9.08 4.15
N PHE A 83 -6.50 -9.10 5.47
CA PHE A 83 -5.58 -10.06 6.10
C PHE A 83 -5.99 -11.51 5.81
N ALA A 84 -7.27 -11.87 6.01
CA ALA A 84 -7.74 -13.23 5.79
C ALA A 84 -7.64 -13.67 4.32
N ALA A 85 -7.90 -12.76 3.37
CA ALA A 85 -7.82 -13.05 1.94
C ALA A 85 -6.40 -13.39 1.48
N ASN A 86 -5.38 -12.75 2.06
CA ASN A 86 -3.98 -12.88 1.62
C ASN A 86 -3.14 -13.85 2.48
N LYS A 87 -3.58 -14.17 3.71
CA LYS A 87 -2.75 -14.92 4.68
C LYS A 87 -2.20 -16.24 4.15
N ALA A 88 -2.96 -16.95 3.31
CA ALA A 88 -2.54 -18.25 2.79
C ALA A 88 -1.27 -18.15 1.93
N ASP A 89 -1.07 -17.03 1.23
CA ASP A 89 0.08 -16.80 0.36
C ASP A 89 1.30 -16.25 1.12
N PHE A 90 1.09 -15.76 2.34
CA PHE A 90 2.14 -15.27 3.25
C PHE A 90 2.70 -16.41 4.14
N GLY A 91 3.20 -17.47 3.49
CA GLY A 91 3.75 -18.68 4.10
C GLY A 91 5.25 -18.61 4.45
N ALA A 92 5.93 -19.76 4.46
CA ALA A 92 7.37 -19.86 4.79
C ALA A 92 8.31 -19.75 3.58
N ASP A 93 7.79 -19.86 2.35
CA ASP A 93 8.57 -19.76 1.12
C ASP A 93 8.80 -18.29 0.76
N THR A 94 10.05 -17.84 0.89
CA THR A 94 10.46 -16.45 0.62
C THR A 94 10.11 -15.99 -0.80
N THR A 95 10.28 -16.84 -1.81
CA THR A 95 10.01 -16.45 -3.20
C THR A 95 8.51 -16.32 -3.43
N ALA A 96 7.71 -17.26 -2.91
CA ALA A 96 6.25 -17.19 -3.00
C ALA A 96 5.70 -15.97 -2.26
N VAL A 97 6.19 -15.71 -1.04
CA VAL A 97 5.83 -14.52 -0.24
C VAL A 97 6.18 -13.24 -0.99
N ALA A 98 7.37 -13.16 -1.59
CA ALA A 98 7.80 -11.96 -2.31
C ALA A 98 6.93 -11.68 -3.54
N LEU A 99 6.48 -12.72 -4.27
CA LEU A 99 5.56 -12.55 -5.39
C LEU A 99 4.14 -12.17 -4.94
N ALA A 100 3.62 -12.81 -3.88
CA ALA A 100 2.31 -12.47 -3.34
C ALA A 100 2.28 -11.02 -2.81
N ALA A 101 3.33 -10.63 -2.08
CA ALA A 101 3.51 -9.27 -1.61
C ALA A 101 3.68 -8.28 -2.76
N HIS A 102 4.41 -8.63 -3.83
CA HIS A 102 4.54 -7.79 -5.02
C HIS A 102 3.18 -7.46 -5.64
N THR A 103 2.30 -8.45 -5.79
CA THR A 103 0.93 -8.23 -6.26
C THR A 103 0.17 -7.31 -5.31
N LEU A 104 0.15 -7.64 -4.01
CA LEU A 104 -0.57 -6.83 -3.02
C LEU A 104 -0.10 -5.37 -2.97
N GLU A 105 1.22 -5.11 -3.00
CA GLU A 105 1.74 -3.74 -2.98
C GLU A 105 1.39 -2.98 -4.28
N ASN A 106 1.28 -3.64 -5.43
CA ASN A 106 0.78 -3.00 -6.65
C ASN A 106 -0.72 -2.63 -6.54
N ASP A 107 -1.54 -3.51 -5.98
CA ASP A 107 -2.96 -3.24 -5.74
C ASP A 107 -3.11 -2.05 -4.79
N LEU A 108 -2.27 -1.95 -3.77
CA LEU A 108 -2.22 -0.82 -2.84
C LEU A 108 -1.75 0.46 -3.52
N VAL A 109 -0.74 0.41 -4.38
CA VAL A 109 -0.31 1.57 -5.19
C VAL A 109 -1.49 2.12 -6.00
N ALA A 110 -2.27 1.25 -6.65
CA ALA A 110 -3.45 1.65 -7.41
C ALA A 110 -4.53 2.26 -6.50
N ALA A 111 -4.91 1.55 -5.43
CA ALA A 111 -5.94 1.99 -4.50
C ALA A 111 -5.58 3.32 -3.81
N HIS A 112 -4.34 3.46 -3.33
CA HIS A 112 -3.87 4.69 -2.70
C HIS A 112 -3.75 5.85 -3.70
N THR A 113 -3.46 5.59 -4.97
CA THR A 113 -3.49 6.62 -6.02
C THR A 113 -4.91 7.17 -6.21
N GLU A 114 -5.94 6.31 -6.17
CA GLU A 114 -7.35 6.75 -6.19
C GLU A 114 -7.72 7.54 -4.93
N VAL A 115 -7.24 7.12 -3.76
CA VAL A 115 -7.44 7.84 -2.49
C VAL A 115 -6.82 9.23 -2.53
N VAL A 116 -5.61 9.39 -3.10
CA VAL A 116 -4.99 10.72 -3.29
C VAL A 116 -5.89 11.65 -4.10
N GLY A 117 -6.55 11.15 -5.15
CA GLY A 117 -7.49 11.93 -5.96
C GLY A 117 -8.81 12.24 -5.27
N SER A 118 -9.15 11.50 -4.21
CA SER A 118 -10.42 11.63 -3.47
C SER A 118 -10.31 12.53 -2.23
N LEU A 119 -9.10 12.71 -1.69
CA LEU A 119 -8.87 13.49 -0.48
C LEU A 119 -8.92 15.00 -0.77
N GLU A 120 -9.70 15.73 0.03
CA GLU A 120 -9.76 17.19 -0.03
C GLU A 120 -8.66 17.85 0.83
N GLY A 121 -8.38 17.27 2.00
CA GLY A 121 -7.37 17.70 2.94
C GLY A 121 -5.96 17.46 2.44
N THR A 122 -5.20 18.54 2.24
CA THR A 122 -3.85 18.47 1.64
C THR A 122 -2.83 17.71 2.50
N GLU A 123 -2.95 17.72 3.84
CA GLU A 123 -2.09 16.90 4.71
C GLU A 123 -2.33 15.39 4.51
N GLY A 124 -3.59 14.98 4.41
CA GLY A 124 -3.97 13.59 4.15
C GLY A 124 -3.50 13.14 2.78
N ALA A 125 -3.78 13.95 1.75
CA ALA A 125 -3.36 13.66 0.38
C ALA A 125 -1.84 13.55 0.27
N ALA A 126 -1.08 14.45 0.91
CA ALA A 126 0.38 14.39 0.91
C ALA A 126 0.92 13.13 1.62
N LEU A 127 0.28 12.72 2.72
CA LEU A 127 0.66 11.50 3.44
C LEU A 127 0.43 10.25 2.58
N VAL A 128 -0.76 10.08 1.99
CA VAL A 128 -1.07 8.93 1.13
C VAL A 128 -0.22 8.94 -0.14
N ALA A 129 0.05 10.11 -0.73
CA ALA A 129 0.97 10.21 -1.88
C ALA A 129 2.39 9.73 -1.53
N SER A 130 2.84 9.95 -0.29
CA SER A 130 4.13 9.41 0.16
C SER A 130 4.12 7.89 0.30
N MET A 131 2.98 7.29 0.70
CA MET A 131 2.79 5.83 0.75
C MET A 131 2.95 5.23 -0.64
N VAL A 132 2.25 5.78 -1.63
CA VAL A 132 2.32 5.34 -3.04
C VAL A 132 3.77 5.26 -3.54
N ILE A 133 4.60 6.26 -3.23
CA ILE A 133 6.01 6.28 -3.63
C ILE A 133 6.82 5.17 -2.97
N ILE A 134 6.55 4.88 -1.70
CA ILE A 134 7.27 3.84 -0.95
C ILE A 134 6.80 2.44 -1.34
N GLU A 135 5.49 2.21 -1.49
CA GLU A 135 4.91 0.94 -1.93
C GLU A 135 5.42 0.57 -3.34
N ALA A 136 5.49 1.53 -4.26
CA ALA A 136 6.08 1.31 -5.59
C ALA A 136 7.58 0.90 -5.51
N ARG A 137 8.33 1.38 -4.51
CA ARG A 137 9.72 0.92 -4.27
C ARG A 137 9.75 -0.48 -3.66
N HIS A 138 8.78 -0.81 -2.80
CA HIS A 138 8.62 -2.16 -2.26
C HIS A 138 8.38 -3.17 -3.37
N VAL A 139 7.50 -2.86 -4.33
CA VAL A 139 7.25 -3.68 -5.52
C VAL A 139 8.55 -4.08 -6.22
N VAL A 140 9.43 -3.12 -6.54
CA VAL A 140 10.72 -3.40 -7.19
C VAL A 140 11.63 -4.28 -6.33
N ALA A 141 11.69 -4.01 -5.02
CA ALA A 141 12.49 -4.80 -4.10
C ALA A 141 11.98 -6.25 -3.98
N LEU A 142 10.66 -6.45 -3.94
CA LEU A 142 10.01 -7.75 -3.83
C LEU A 142 10.21 -8.59 -5.08
N ALA A 143 10.09 -8.00 -6.28
CA ALA A 143 10.44 -8.68 -7.52
C ALA A 143 11.91 -9.15 -7.50
N THR A 144 12.81 -8.32 -6.97
CA THR A 144 14.24 -8.67 -6.85
C THR A 144 14.47 -9.80 -5.83
N ILE A 145 13.79 -9.78 -4.68
CA ILE A 145 13.81 -10.87 -3.68
C ILE A 145 13.28 -12.18 -4.27
N ALA A 146 12.28 -12.12 -5.15
CA ALA A 146 11.76 -13.26 -5.89
C ALA A 146 12.68 -13.77 -7.02
N GLY A 147 13.89 -13.20 -7.15
CA GLY A 147 14.86 -13.58 -8.18
C GLY A 147 14.52 -13.10 -9.60
N LYS A 148 13.63 -12.11 -9.72
CA LYS A 148 13.20 -11.54 -11.00
C LYS A 148 14.16 -10.45 -11.47
N SER A 149 14.23 -10.25 -12.78
CA SER A 149 15.08 -9.22 -13.37
C SER A 149 14.30 -8.32 -14.32
N PRO A 150 14.53 -7.00 -14.32
CA PRO A 150 13.89 -6.10 -15.27
C PRO A 150 14.30 -6.35 -16.73
N VAL A 151 15.28 -7.23 -16.99
CA VAL A 151 15.67 -7.64 -18.34
C VAL A 151 14.85 -8.83 -18.85
N SER A 152 14.54 -9.80 -17.99
CA SER A 152 13.84 -11.04 -18.36
C SER A 152 12.36 -11.04 -17.97
N ASP A 153 11.98 -10.25 -16.98
CA ASP A 153 10.66 -10.22 -16.36
C ASP A 153 10.09 -8.79 -16.40
N THR A 154 10.22 -8.10 -17.53
CA THR A 154 9.87 -6.68 -17.70
C THR A 154 8.50 -6.32 -17.15
N ASP A 155 7.52 -7.20 -17.31
CA ASP A 155 6.13 -6.96 -16.90
C ASP A 155 5.97 -6.87 -15.37
N LEU A 156 6.89 -7.44 -14.58
CA LEU A 156 6.90 -7.30 -13.12
C LEU A 156 7.53 -5.99 -12.63
N PHE A 157 8.20 -5.25 -13.50
CA PHE A 157 8.91 -4.01 -13.17
C PHE A 157 8.30 -2.77 -13.84
N LEU A 158 7.28 -2.94 -14.67
CA LEU A 158 6.62 -1.88 -15.42
C LEU A 158 5.14 -1.82 -15.07
N VAL A 159 4.64 -0.63 -14.79
CA VAL A 159 3.20 -0.35 -14.77
C VAL A 159 2.80 0.08 -16.17
N THR A 160 2.18 -0.82 -16.93
CA THR A 160 1.64 -0.53 -18.26
C THR A 160 0.14 -0.21 -18.19
N PRO A 161 -0.42 0.54 -19.15
CA PRO A 161 -1.86 0.76 -19.25
C PRO A 161 -2.67 -0.54 -19.31
N GLU A 162 -2.11 -1.59 -19.93
CA GLU A 162 -2.72 -2.93 -19.96
C GLU A 162 -2.69 -3.61 -18.58
N ALA A 163 -1.60 -3.45 -17.82
CA ALA A 163 -1.52 -3.96 -16.44
C ALA A 163 -2.50 -3.23 -15.50
N ALA A 164 -2.74 -1.94 -15.72
CA ALA A 164 -3.71 -1.14 -14.96
C ALA A 164 -5.19 -1.47 -15.29
N THR A 165 -5.46 -2.14 -16.41
CA THR A 165 -6.84 -2.46 -16.87
C THR A 165 -7.21 -3.93 -16.74
N ALA A 166 -6.24 -4.85 -16.61
CA ALA A 166 -6.48 -6.28 -16.41
C ALA A 166 -7.29 -6.58 -15.13
N ASP A 167 -7.13 -5.77 -14.09
CA ASP A 167 -7.81 -5.96 -12.79
C ASP A 167 -9.24 -5.36 -12.76
N ALA A 168 -9.55 -4.45 -13.69
CA ALA A 168 -10.90 -3.91 -13.85
C ALA A 168 -11.84 -4.88 -14.60
N GLN A 169 -11.32 -5.89 -15.31
CA GLN A 169 -12.13 -6.81 -16.11
C GLN A 169 -12.60 -8.05 -15.34
N THR A 170 -11.92 -8.45 -14.26
CA THR A 170 -12.29 -9.60 -13.42
C THR A 170 -13.55 -9.37 -12.59
N THR A 171 -14.01 -8.12 -12.43
CA THR A 171 -15.27 -7.79 -11.72
C THR A 171 -16.51 -7.77 -12.63
N THR A 172 -16.36 -7.83 -13.96
CA THR A 172 -17.49 -7.68 -14.90
C THR A 172 -18.08 -9.01 -15.40
N THR A 173 -17.50 -10.16 -15.03
CA THR A 173 -17.99 -11.48 -15.52
C THR A 173 -18.70 -12.28 -14.44
N ILE A 174 -19.83 -11.75 -13.94
CA ILE A 174 -20.90 -12.59 -13.39
C ILE A 174 -22.19 -12.14 -14.08
N ALA A 175 -22.57 -12.91 -15.11
CA ALA A 175 -23.90 -12.90 -15.71
C ALA A 175 -24.71 -14.07 -15.14
#